data_AF-A0A6B0XIS6-F1
#
_entry.id   AF-A0A6B0XIS6-F1
#
_cell.length_a   1.000
_cell.length_b   1.000
_cell.length_c   1.000
_cell.angle_alpha   90.00
_cell.angle_beta   90.00
_cell.angle_gamma   90.00
#
_symmetry.space_group_name_H-M   'P 1'
#
loop_
_entity.id
_entity.type
_entity.pdbx_description
1 polymer ?
#
loop_
_entity_poly.entity_id
_entity_poly.type
_entity_poly.pdbx_seq_one_letter_code
_entity_poly.pdbx_strand_id
1 'polypeptide(L)'
;MKEHVATCAACRRELDALASTQDLLRAWPDEAPRLDLTFVEAEVPRRRFRLIAGLAAAAVAAVVLFFAWPEFELSYRAGELDLKWGEALADEPLTRAEVLATQEGTLALVNQLLRASEMRQQRVFDHLLTEIQAQRYRDLQLISRQFAQFDREIHIRLRRDEAPVLEVLPTARYTNP
;
A
#
# COMPACT_ATOMS: atom_id res chain seq x y z
N MET A 1 -2.33 -29.33 -24.66
CA MET A 1 -2.99 -28.03 -24.34
C MET A 1 -3.85 -27.53 -25.50
N LYS A 2 -3.31 -27.32 -26.72
CA LYS A 2 -4.11 -26.92 -27.91
C LYS A 2 -5.26 -27.90 -28.24
N GLU A 3 -5.02 -29.20 -28.07
CA GLU A 3 -6.01 -30.26 -28.32
C GLU A 3 -7.14 -30.31 -27.28
N HIS A 4 -6.84 -29.92 -26.03
CA HIS A 4 -7.84 -29.82 -24.95
C HIS A 4 -8.76 -28.61 -25.16
N VAL A 5 -8.19 -27.48 -25.59
CA VAL A 5 -8.98 -26.30 -25.96
C VAL A 5 -9.92 -26.60 -27.13
N ALA A 6 -9.47 -27.38 -28.12
CA ALA A 6 -10.29 -27.74 -29.28
C ALA A 6 -11.53 -28.58 -28.90
N THR A 7 -11.45 -29.37 -27.83
CA THR A 7 -12.53 -30.27 -27.39
C THR A 7 -13.38 -29.66 -26.28
N CYS A 8 -12.82 -28.83 -25.40
CA CYS A 8 -13.56 -28.19 -24.31
C CYS A 8 -14.24 -26.88 -24.77
N ALA A 9 -15.57 -26.83 -24.68
CA ALA A 9 -16.34 -25.62 -25.02
C ALA A 9 -16.17 -24.48 -24.00
N ALA A 10 -15.96 -24.80 -22.72
CA ALA A 10 -15.77 -23.79 -21.67
C ALA A 10 -14.44 -23.05 -21.86
N CYS A 11 -13.34 -23.79 -22.07
CA CYS A 11 -12.02 -23.19 -22.28
C CYS A 11 -11.93 -22.35 -23.56
N ARG A 12 -12.72 -22.67 -24.60
CA ARG A 12 -12.83 -21.81 -25.80
C ARG A 12 -13.46 -20.46 -25.49
N ARG A 13 -14.56 -20.45 -24.75
CA ARG A 13 -15.23 -19.18 -24.37
C ARG A 13 -14.32 -18.30 -23.52
N GLU A 14 -13.55 -18.89 -22.60
CA GLU A 14 -12.59 -18.13 -21.78
C GLU A 14 -11.47 -17.53 -22.64
N LEU A 15 -10.96 -18.28 -23.61
CA LEU A 15 -9.96 -17.76 -24.55
C LEU A 15 -10.52 -16.64 -25.44
N ASP A 16 -11.76 -16.77 -25.92
CA ASP A 16 -12.42 -15.73 -26.70
C ASP A 16 -12.66 -14.46 -25.86
N ALA A 17 -13.01 -14.62 -24.58
CA ALA A 17 -13.15 -13.50 -23.64
C ALA A 17 -11.80 -12.80 -23.38
N LEU A 18 -10.72 -13.56 -23.22
CA LEU A 18 -9.38 -12.99 -23.05
C LEU A 18 -8.90 -12.29 -24.33
N ALA A 19 -9.16 -12.85 -25.50
CA ALA A 19 -8.83 -12.25 -26.78
C ALA A 19 -9.55 -10.90 -26.98
N SER A 20 -10.86 -10.84 -26.72
CA SER A 20 -11.61 -9.58 -26.82
C SER A 20 -11.16 -8.52 -25.81
N THR A 21 -10.73 -8.94 -24.62
CA THR A 21 -10.14 -8.03 -23.62
C THR A 21 -8.79 -7.49 -24.08
N GLN A 22 -7.96 -8.33 -24.70
CA GLN A 22 -6.69 -7.92 -25.28
C GLN A 22 -6.87 -6.91 -26.41
N ASP A 23 -7.88 -7.10 -27.26
CA ASP A 23 -8.19 -6.17 -28.36
C ASP A 23 -8.66 -4.81 -27.83
N LEU A 24 -9.46 -4.80 -26.76
CA LEU A 24 -9.84 -3.56 -26.06
C LEU A 24 -8.64 -2.83 -25.46
N LEU A 25 -7.71 -3.56 -24.82
CA LEU A 25 -6.50 -2.97 -24.26
C LEU A 25 -5.56 -2.43 -25.33
N ARG A 26 -5.48 -3.06 -26.50
CA ARG A 26 -4.70 -2.58 -27.65
C ARG A 26 -5.31 -1.35 -28.31
N ALA A 27 -6.63 -1.22 -28.28
CA ALA A 27 -7.34 -0.05 -28.79
C ALA A 27 -7.25 1.15 -27.83
N TRP A 28 -6.78 0.94 -26.59
CA TRP A 28 -6.58 2.02 -25.64
C TRP A 28 -5.40 2.89 -26.09
N PRO A 29 -5.58 4.21 -26.26
CA PRO A 29 -4.48 5.08 -26.65
C PRO A 29 -3.44 5.13 -25.53
N ASP A 30 -2.15 5.05 -25.89
CA ASP A 30 -1.05 5.25 -24.95
C ASP A 30 -1.04 6.72 -24.47
N GLU A 31 -1.89 7.03 -23.50
CA GLU A 31 -1.85 8.30 -22.79
C GLU A 31 -0.59 8.31 -21.91
N ALA A 32 0.36 9.17 -22.27
CA ALA A 32 1.51 9.43 -21.42
C ALA A 32 0.99 9.78 -20.01
N PRO A 33 1.48 9.12 -18.94
CA PRO A 33 1.04 9.41 -17.59
C PRO A 33 1.25 10.91 -17.32
N ARG A 34 0.16 11.64 -17.03
CA ARG A 34 0.18 13.08 -16.68
C ARG A 34 0.91 13.40 -15.36
N LEU A 35 1.59 12.42 -14.79
CA LEU A 35 2.40 12.58 -13.59
C LEU A 35 3.79 13.06 -14.01
N ASP A 36 3.91 14.37 -14.17
CA ASP A 36 5.21 15.06 -14.20
C ASP A 36 5.79 15.03 -12.78
N LEU A 37 6.31 13.86 -12.40
CA LEU A 37 7.11 13.69 -11.20
C LEU A 37 8.51 14.20 -11.53
N THR A 38 8.66 15.53 -11.59
CA THR A 38 9.98 16.14 -11.52
C THR A 38 10.56 15.82 -10.15
N PHE A 39 11.35 14.75 -10.08
CA PHE A 39 12.19 14.48 -8.93
C PHE A 39 13.22 15.61 -8.88
N VAL A 40 12.94 16.63 -8.05
CA VAL A 40 13.92 17.63 -7.69
C VAL A 40 14.96 16.92 -6.85
N GLU A 41 16.03 16.47 -7.51
CA GLU A 41 17.20 15.91 -6.86
C GLU A 41 17.78 17.04 -6.00
N ALA A 42 17.43 17.04 -4.72
CA ALA A 42 17.96 17.99 -3.77
C ALA A 42 19.49 17.82 -3.79
N GLU A 43 20.21 18.83 -4.28
CA GLU A 43 21.67 18.87 -4.26
C GLU A 43 22.14 18.93 -2.80
N VAL A 44 22.20 17.76 -2.15
CA VAL A 44 22.74 17.65 -0.81
C VAL A 44 24.24 17.89 -0.94
N PRO A 45 24.83 18.84 -0.19
CA PRO A 45 26.26 19.14 -0.30
C PRO A 45 27.09 17.90 0.04
N ARG A 46 27.55 17.18 -1.01
CA ARG A 46 28.18 15.86 -0.97
C ARG A 46 29.33 15.74 0.03
N ARG A 47 30.02 16.86 0.30
CA ARG A 47 31.15 16.92 1.23
C ARG A 47 30.73 16.82 2.70
N ARG A 48 29.60 17.42 3.10
CA ARG A 48 29.09 17.36 4.48
C ARG A 48 28.44 16.01 4.75
N PHE A 49 27.71 15.47 3.78
CA PHE A 49 27.08 14.15 3.91
C PHE A 49 28.11 13.02 4.05
N ARG A 50 29.24 13.06 3.33
CA ARG A 50 30.34 12.08 3.50
C ARG A 50 30.97 12.12 4.89
N LEU A 51 31.14 13.32 5.47
CA LEU A 51 31.65 13.47 6.84
C LEU A 51 30.65 12.95 7.88
N ILE A 52 29.37 13.30 7.74
CA ILE A 52 28.31 12.84 8.66
C ILE A 52 28.11 11.33 8.54
N ALA A 53 28.05 10.80 7.32
CA ALA A 53 27.94 9.36 7.08
C ALA A 53 29.19 8.61 7.56
N GLY A 54 30.38 9.18 7.38
CA GLY A 54 31.64 8.62 7.89
C GLY A 54 31.69 8.61 9.42
N LEU A 55 31.26 9.68 10.07
CA LEU A 55 31.15 9.76 11.54
C LEU A 55 30.09 8.80 12.08
N ALA A 56 28.94 8.67 11.40
CA ALA A 56 27.91 7.72 11.77
C ALA A 56 28.39 6.27 11.63
N ALA A 57 29.09 5.95 10.53
CA ALA A 57 29.69 4.63 10.34
C ALA A 57 30.78 4.34 11.38
N ALA A 58 31.63 5.33 11.70
CA ALA A 58 32.65 5.20 12.73
C ALA A 58 32.04 5.03 14.14
N ALA A 59 30.95 5.75 14.45
CA ALA A 59 30.24 5.60 15.71
C ALA A 59 29.61 4.21 15.84
N VAL A 60 28.96 3.70 14.79
CA VAL A 60 28.43 2.34 14.76
C VAL A 60 29.54 1.31 14.92
N ALA A 61 30.66 1.48 14.20
CA ALA A 61 31.80 0.59 14.30
C ALA A 61 32.41 0.60 15.71
N ALA A 62 32.53 1.77 16.35
CA ALA A 62 33.04 1.91 17.71
C ALA A 62 32.09 1.24 18.73
N VAL A 63 30.78 1.40 18.57
CA VAL A 63 29.77 0.73 19.41
C VAL A 63 29.85 -0.79 19.24
N VAL A 64 29.96 -1.29 18.01
CA VAL A 64 30.13 -2.72 17.73
C VAL A 64 31.43 -3.26 18.32
N LEU A 65 32.54 -2.52 18.20
CA LEU A 65 33.82 -2.89 18.83
C LEU A 65 33.75 -2.88 20.36
N PHE A 66 33.01 -1.93 20.93
CA PHE A 66 32.80 -1.84 22.37
C PHE A 66 31.99 -3.04 22.90
N PHE A 67 30.93 -3.46 22.19
CA PHE A 67 30.15 -4.65 22.55
C PHE A 67 30.82 -5.97 22.15
N ALA A 68 31.75 -5.96 21.20
CA ALA A 68 32.59 -7.10 20.87
C ALA A 68 33.70 -7.33 21.90
N TRP A 69 33.88 -6.41 22.86
CA TRP A 69 34.79 -6.62 23.96
C TRP A 69 34.22 -7.72 24.88
N PRO A 70 34.93 -8.85 25.05
CA PRO A 70 34.37 -10.05 25.69
C PRO A 70 34.15 -9.92 27.21
N GLU A 71 34.48 -8.77 27.79
CA GLU A 71 34.36 -8.48 29.23
C GLU A 71 33.09 -7.66 29.56
N PHE A 72 32.18 -7.51 28.59
CA PHE A 72 30.96 -6.71 28.75
C PHE A 72 29.72 -7.60 28.97
N GLU A 73 29.29 -7.76 30.22
CA GLU A 73 27.99 -8.37 30.53
C GLU A 73 26.95 -7.29 30.86
N LEU A 74 25.91 -7.22 30.02
CA LEU A 74 24.73 -6.40 30.25
C LEU A 74 23.64 -7.30 30.85
N SER A 75 23.37 -7.16 32.16
CA SER A 75 22.29 -7.90 32.80
C SER A 75 21.16 -6.96 33.24
N TYR A 76 19.92 -7.33 32.91
CA TYR A 76 18.72 -6.60 33.31
C TYR A 76 17.89 -7.51 34.21
N ARG A 77 17.88 -7.24 35.52
CA ARG A 77 17.06 -7.97 36.50
C ARG A 77 16.26 -6.97 37.33
N ALA A 78 14.96 -7.23 37.45
CA ALA A 78 14.03 -6.51 38.33
C ALA A 78 13.95 -4.98 38.13
N GLY A 79 14.22 -4.46 36.93
CA GLY A 79 14.15 -3.03 36.63
C GLY A 79 15.45 -2.26 36.87
N GLU A 80 16.51 -2.94 37.31
CA GLU A 80 17.85 -2.39 37.47
C GLU A 80 18.76 -2.92 36.36
N LEU A 81 19.60 -2.01 35.86
CA LEU A 81 20.55 -2.27 34.78
C LEU A 81 21.92 -2.41 35.44
N ASP A 82 22.38 -3.64 35.58
CA ASP A 82 23.64 -3.98 36.25
C ASP A 82 24.74 -4.13 35.18
N LEU A 83 25.72 -3.22 35.24
CA LEU A 83 26.86 -3.14 34.32
C LEU A 83 28.08 -3.72 35.03
N LYS A 84 28.48 -4.93 34.66
CA LYS A 84 29.68 -5.56 35.19
C LYS A 84 30.82 -5.43 34.18
N TRP A 85 31.94 -4.89 34.66
CA TRP A 85 33.17 -4.71 33.90
C TRP A 85 34.27 -5.50 34.58
N GLY A 86 34.84 -6.48 33.88
CA GLY A 86 35.98 -7.24 34.38
C GLY A 86 35.62 -8.32 35.40
N GLU A 87 35.23 -9.49 34.89
CA GLU A 87 35.71 -10.77 35.41
C GLU A 87 35.51 -11.75 34.26
N ALA A 88 36.60 -12.40 33.84
CA ALA A 88 36.50 -13.46 32.85
C ALA A 88 35.42 -14.42 33.35
N LEU A 89 34.37 -14.60 32.55
CA LEU A 89 33.45 -15.72 32.69
C LEU A 89 34.34 -16.95 32.80
N ALA A 90 34.49 -17.46 34.02
CA ALA A 90 34.93 -18.82 34.19
C ALA A 90 33.99 -19.64 33.30
N ASP A 91 34.56 -20.49 32.44
CA ASP A 91 33.84 -21.53 31.71
C ASP A 91 33.22 -22.49 32.73
N GLU A 92 32.22 -22.01 33.46
CA GLU A 92 31.39 -22.79 34.35
C GLU A 92 30.35 -23.45 33.43
N PRO A 93 30.40 -24.78 33.25
CA PRO A 93 29.51 -25.44 32.31
C PRO A 93 28.08 -25.22 32.76
N LEU A 94 27.32 -24.46 31.95
CA LEU A 94 25.91 -24.15 32.20
C LEU A 94 25.17 -25.43 32.62
N THR A 95 24.58 -25.41 33.79
CA THR A 95 23.88 -26.58 34.28
C THR A 95 22.62 -26.80 33.44
N ARG A 96 22.23 -28.07 33.23
CA ARG A 96 21.04 -28.42 32.43
C ARG A 96 19.77 -27.68 32.90
N ALA A 97 19.67 -27.37 34.18
CA ALA A 97 18.56 -26.61 34.76
C ALA A 97 18.53 -25.15 34.29
N GLU A 98 19.68 -24.50 34.17
CA GLU A 98 19.79 -23.11 33.69
C GLU A 98 19.42 -23.02 32.21
N VAL A 99 19.89 -23.97 31.39
CA VAL A 99 19.53 -24.04 29.96
C VAL A 99 18.01 -24.17 29.80
N LEU A 100 17.37 -25.06 30.56
CA LEU A 100 15.91 -25.24 30.53
C LEU A 100 15.16 -23.98 30.99
N ALA A 101 15.63 -23.32 32.06
CA ALA A 101 15.04 -22.06 32.52
C ALA A 101 15.14 -20.94 31.47
N THR A 102 16.28 -20.83 30.77
CA THR A 102 16.39 -19.90 29.63
C THR A 102 15.50 -20.27 28.46
N GLN A 103 15.31 -21.55 28.16
CA GLN A 103 14.40 -21.99 27.10
C GLN A 103 12.95 -21.64 27.43
N GLU A 104 12.50 -21.90 28.66
CA GLU A 104 11.15 -21.54 29.13
C GLU A 104 10.93 -20.02 29.10
N GLY A 105 11.92 -19.24 29.54
CA GLY A 105 11.86 -17.77 29.47
C GLY A 105 11.80 -17.26 28.02
N THR A 106 12.56 -17.86 27.12
CA THR A 106 12.57 -17.49 25.69
C THR A 106 11.23 -17.84 25.03
N LEU A 107 10.66 -19.00 25.34
CA LEU A 107 9.33 -19.40 24.85
C LEU A 107 8.22 -18.47 25.36
N ALA A 108 8.29 -18.05 26.62
CA ALA A 108 7.35 -17.08 27.18
C ALA A 108 7.45 -15.72 26.46
N LEU A 109 8.68 -15.24 26.19
CA LEU A 109 8.93 -14.00 25.46
C LEU A 109 8.40 -14.07 24.01
N VAL A 110 8.69 -15.16 23.30
CA VAL A 110 8.21 -15.38 21.93
C VAL A 110 6.68 -15.38 21.89
N ASN A 111 6.02 -16.07 22.82
CA ASN A 111 4.56 -16.07 22.91
C ASN A 111 3.98 -14.66 23.19
N GLN A 112 4.63 -13.86 24.02
CA GLN A 112 4.22 -12.47 24.25
C GLN A 112 4.37 -11.62 22.98
N LEU A 113 5.49 -11.76 22.28
CA LEU A 113 5.74 -11.05 21.02
C LEU A 113 4.73 -11.45 19.94
N LEU A 114 4.38 -12.74 19.84
CA LEU A 114 3.38 -13.24 18.90
C LEU A 114 2.02 -12.59 19.16
N ARG A 115 1.54 -12.62 20.41
CA ARG A 115 0.27 -11.97 20.79
C ARG A 115 0.28 -10.46 20.53
N ALA A 116 1.39 -9.79 20.84
CA ALA A 116 1.54 -8.37 20.56
C ALA A 116 1.52 -8.07 19.05
N SER A 117 2.11 -8.95 18.23
CA SER A 117 2.08 -8.83 16.77
C SER A 117 0.68 -9.04 16.19
N GLU A 118 -0.06 -10.03 16.68
CA GLU A 118 -1.44 -10.30 16.27
C GLU A 118 -2.35 -9.11 16.57
N MET A 119 -2.24 -8.53 17.78
CA MET A 119 -3.01 -7.34 18.14
C MET A 119 -2.67 -6.12 17.29
N ARG A 120 -1.41 -5.95 16.87
CA ARG A 120 -1.02 -4.87 15.96
C ARG A 120 -1.56 -5.12 14.56
N GLN A 121 -1.46 -6.36 14.06
CA GLN A 121 -2.01 -6.73 12.76
C GLN A 121 -3.52 -6.50 12.70
N GLN A 122 -4.27 -6.94 13.72
CA GLN A 122 -5.71 -6.71 13.81
C GLN A 122 -6.05 -5.21 13.74
N ARG A 123 -5.37 -4.36 14.51
CA ARG A 123 -5.59 -2.91 14.48
C ARG A 123 -5.32 -2.29 13.11
N VAL A 124 -4.27 -2.75 12.42
CA VAL A 124 -3.96 -2.27 11.06
C VAL A 124 -5.05 -2.72 10.09
N PHE A 125 -5.51 -3.98 10.18
CA PHE A 125 -6.60 -4.48 9.34
C PHE A 125 -7.91 -3.71 9.58
N ASP A 126 -8.29 -3.47 10.83
CA ASP A 126 -9.49 -2.69 11.16
C ASP A 126 -9.41 -1.27 10.58
N HIS A 127 -8.26 -0.62 10.70
CA HIS A 127 -8.04 0.70 10.13
C HIS A 127 -8.14 0.69 8.60
N LEU A 128 -7.50 -0.27 7.93
CA LEU A 128 -7.57 -0.41 6.48
C LEU A 128 -9.02 -0.67 6.00
N LEU A 129 -9.78 -1.49 6.72
CA LEU A 129 -11.18 -1.75 6.40
C LEU A 129 -12.02 -0.46 6.53
N THR A 130 -11.80 0.34 7.57
CA THR A 130 -12.49 1.62 7.72
C THR A 130 -12.13 2.62 6.62
N GLU A 131 -10.86 2.69 6.21
CA GLU A 131 -10.41 3.59 5.15
C GLU A 131 -11.00 3.18 3.79
N ILE A 132 -11.04 1.88 3.48
CA ILE A 132 -11.66 1.34 2.27
C ILE A 132 -13.16 1.68 2.23
N GLN A 133 -13.88 1.54 3.35
CA GLN A 133 -15.29 1.91 3.42
C GLN A 133 -15.50 3.41 3.22
N ALA A 134 -14.68 4.25 3.85
CA ALA A 134 -14.71 5.70 3.69
C ALA A 134 -14.41 6.11 2.24
N GLN A 135 -13.49 5.42 1.56
CA GLN A 135 -13.16 5.65 0.16
C GLN A 135 -14.33 5.25 -0.75
N ARG A 136 -14.91 4.05 -0.57
CA ARG A 136 -16.10 3.63 -1.32
C ARG A 136 -17.25 4.63 -1.21
N TYR A 137 -17.48 5.18 -0.02
CA TYR A 137 -18.53 6.18 0.18
C TYR A 137 -18.25 7.47 -0.59
N ARG A 138 -16.99 7.95 -0.57
CA ARG A 138 -16.56 9.12 -1.36
C ARG A 138 -16.72 8.88 -2.86
N ASP A 139 -16.34 7.70 -3.34
CA ASP A 139 -16.45 7.34 -4.76
C ASP A 139 -17.92 7.29 -5.21
N LEU A 140 -18.80 6.68 -4.41
CA LEU A 140 -20.24 6.65 -4.69
C LEU A 140 -20.86 8.06 -4.70
N GLN A 141 -20.41 8.95 -3.81
CA GLN A 141 -20.84 10.35 -3.83
C GLN A 141 -20.34 11.10 -5.07
N LEU A 142 -19.13 10.82 -5.53
CA LEU A 142 -18.59 11.43 -6.74
C LEU A 142 -19.40 10.98 -7.97
N ILE A 143 -19.65 9.67 -8.08
CA ILE A 143 -20.44 9.07 -9.14
C ILE A 143 -21.86 9.66 -9.16
N SER A 144 -22.52 9.79 -8.00
CA SER A 144 -23.88 10.36 -7.94
C SER A 144 -23.91 11.83 -8.37
N ARG A 145 -22.89 12.63 -8.02
CA ARG A 145 -22.76 14.01 -8.50
C ARG A 145 -22.56 14.08 -10.01
N GLN A 146 -21.74 13.19 -10.57
CA GLN A 146 -21.52 13.10 -12.02
C GLN A 146 -22.81 12.73 -12.75
N PHE A 147 -23.58 11.75 -12.26
CA PHE A 147 -24.89 11.42 -12.84
C PHE A 147 -25.86 12.61 -12.80
N ALA A 148 -25.93 13.33 -11.68
CA ALA A 148 -26.78 14.52 -11.59
C ALA A 148 -26.33 15.67 -12.50
N GLN A 149 -25.04 15.77 -12.80
CA GLN A 149 -24.53 16.73 -13.81
C GLN A 149 -24.91 16.28 -15.21
N PHE A 150 -24.71 15.01 -15.54
CA PHE A 150 -25.04 14.44 -16.84
C PHE A 150 -26.54 14.55 -17.15
N ASP A 151 -27.40 14.26 -16.17
CA ASP A 151 -28.86 14.35 -16.32
C ASP A 151 -29.32 15.80 -16.58
N ARG A 152 -28.71 16.77 -15.89
CA ARG A 152 -28.92 18.21 -16.17
C ARG A 152 -28.48 18.58 -17.58
N GLU A 153 -27.32 18.08 -18.03
CA GLU A 153 -26.82 18.38 -19.36
C GLU A 153 -27.73 17.80 -20.45
N ILE A 154 -28.21 16.56 -20.27
CA ILE A 154 -29.21 15.95 -21.15
C ILE A 154 -30.48 16.79 -21.19
N HIS A 155 -31.02 17.19 -20.03
CA HIS A 155 -32.23 18.03 -19.97
C HIS A 155 -32.05 19.37 -20.68
N ILE A 156 -30.88 20.01 -20.53
CA ILE A 156 -30.57 21.28 -21.22
C ILE A 156 -30.51 21.05 -22.74
N ARG A 157 -29.86 19.98 -23.20
CA ARG A 157 -29.77 19.66 -24.63
C ARG A 157 -31.13 19.34 -25.24
N LEU A 158 -31.93 18.48 -24.60
CA LEU A 158 -33.30 18.17 -25.03
C LEU A 158 -34.16 19.44 -25.13
N ARG A 159 -34.13 20.30 -24.11
CA ARG A 159 -34.89 21.56 -24.14
C ARG A 159 -34.42 22.52 -25.23
N ARG A 160 -33.10 22.54 -25.50
CA ARG A 160 -32.51 23.35 -26.58
C ARG A 160 -32.86 22.82 -27.96
N ASP A 161 -32.98 21.51 -28.12
CA ASP A 161 -33.34 20.85 -29.39
C ASP A 161 -34.86 20.84 -29.64
N GLU A 162 -35.69 20.92 -28.58
CA GLU A 162 -37.14 21.13 -28.68
C GLU A 162 -37.52 22.60 -28.99
N ALA A 163 -36.72 23.57 -28.54
CA ALA A 163 -36.96 25.00 -28.79
C ALA A 163 -37.03 25.41 -30.29
N PRO A 164 -36.20 24.91 -31.22
CA PRO A 164 -36.28 25.28 -32.64
C PRO A 164 -37.46 24.66 -33.39
N VAL A 165 -38.19 23.69 -32.83
CA VAL A 165 -39.31 23.04 -33.53
C VAL A 165 -40.60 23.87 -33.44
N LEU A 166 -40.75 24.71 -32.41
CA LEU A 166 -41.94 25.54 -32.23
C LEU A 166 -41.90 26.89 -32.98
N GLU A 167 -40.75 27.33 -33.49
CA GLU A 167 -40.63 28.55 -34.31
C GLU A 167 -40.81 28.31 -35.82
N VAL A 168 -40.90 27.05 -36.28
CA VAL A 168 -40.98 26.71 -37.72
C VAL A 168 -42.31 26.05 -38.09
N LEU A 169 -43.38 26.21 -37.31
CA LEU A 169 -44.72 25.94 -37.82
C LEU A 169 -45.19 27.15 -38.64
N PRO A 170 -45.18 27.10 -39.99
CA PRO A 170 -45.80 28.15 -40.77
C PRO A 170 -47.26 28.22 -40.37
N THR A 171 -47.67 29.40 -39.92
CA THR A 171 -49.08 29.76 -39.82
C THR A 171 -49.64 29.78 -41.25
N ALA A 172 -50.06 28.61 -41.73
CA ALA A 172 -50.79 28.47 -42.97
C ALA A 172 -52.14 29.19 -42.79
N ARG A 173 -52.15 30.49 -43.09
CA ARG A 173 -53.36 31.27 -43.30
C ARG A 173 -54.02 30.73 -44.56
N TYR A 174 -55.04 29.89 -44.38
CA TYR A 174 -56.05 29.65 -45.40
C TYR A 174 -56.80 30.97 -45.65
N THR A 175 -56.41 31.69 -46.70
CA THR A 175 -57.28 32.68 -47.34
C THR A 175 -58.08 31.96 -48.41
N ASN A 176 -59.37 31.76 -48.13
CA ASN A 176 -60.33 31.22 -49.09
C ASN A 176 -60.90 32.39 -49.92
N PRO A 177 -60.95 32.32 -51.26
CA PRO A 177 -61.73 33.25 -52.08
C PRO A 177 -63.25 33.00 -51.95
#